data_AF-A0A959APB9-F1
#
_entry.id   AF-A0A959APB9-F1
#
_cell.length_a   1.000
_cell.length_b   1.000
_cell.length_c   1.000
_cell.angle_alpha   90.00
_cell.angle_beta   90.00
_cell.angle_gamma   90.00
#
_symmetry.space_group_name_H-M   'P 1'
#
loop_
_entity.id
_entity.type
_entity.pdbx_description
1 polymer ?
#
loop_
_entity_poly.entity_id
_entity_poly.type
_entity_poly.pdbx_seq_one_letter_code
_entity_poly.pdbx_strand_id
1 'polypeptide(L)'
;MATRSALLLAFSCLFFFISTPVSGQCSLSCNSGLQVSLDPNGQAAITAALIAPSASANCPGALELKLLMPPGIVIPNNILTCDHVGLTITAQVTHTATGNSCAGTLQVYDALAPTLNCPDKFVFCNQDATPNTVGLPAMSDNCTPAAELNYSYFDNVTDLPCGTYQNGVPVNKRIDRNWMVSDAQGNSGTCQQKVWLKHITLAGITFPPNLDGITAPSLDCSQDPNDLILTGQPTVAGIPIDNSPDCEFGVTFSDQIINICPPAGYSVLRTWTAVDFCTGTLSSRLQIIKVEDKTPPQITVPGDLTVGTDGFLCSGTVTLP
;
A
#
# COMPACT_ATOMS: atom_id res chain seq x y z
N MET A 1 49.76 -34.79 103.98
CA MET A 1 49.39 -33.52 103.32
C MET A 1 50.06 -33.51 101.94
N ALA A 2 49.31 -33.14 100.90
CA ALA A 2 49.73 -32.93 99.49
C ALA A 2 49.82 -34.14 98.53
N THR A 3 48.67 -34.41 97.88
CA THR A 3 48.37 -34.61 96.44
C THR A 3 49.48 -34.81 95.39
N ARG A 4 49.24 -35.71 94.41
CA ARG A 4 49.46 -35.55 92.93
C ARG A 4 48.87 -36.78 92.20
N SER A 5 47.74 -36.67 91.49
CA SER A 5 47.51 -36.19 90.11
C SER A 5 47.49 -37.34 89.09
N ALA A 6 46.31 -37.56 88.51
CA ALA A 6 45.98 -38.60 87.55
C ALA A 6 46.48 -38.28 86.13
N LEU A 7 46.86 -39.31 85.37
CA LEU A 7 47.12 -39.20 83.94
C LEU A 7 46.21 -40.21 83.20
N LEU A 8 45.11 -39.71 82.63
CA LEU A 8 44.29 -40.45 81.67
C LEU A 8 44.95 -40.36 80.29
N LEU A 9 45.30 -41.51 79.71
CA LEU A 9 45.65 -41.62 78.29
C LEU A 9 44.37 -41.71 77.45
N ALA A 10 44.08 -40.66 76.69
CA ALA A 10 43.02 -40.65 75.68
C ALA A 10 43.56 -41.17 74.34
N PHE A 11 43.07 -42.32 73.89
CA PHE A 11 43.37 -42.90 72.59
C PHE A 11 42.47 -42.22 71.54
N SER A 12 43.05 -41.30 70.75
CA SER A 12 42.37 -40.63 69.63
C SER A 12 42.35 -41.56 68.42
N CYS A 13 41.19 -42.14 68.13
CA CYS A 13 40.94 -42.95 66.94
C CYS A 13 40.53 -42.00 65.80
N LEU A 14 41.43 -41.71 64.86
CA LEU A 14 41.11 -40.96 63.64
C LEU A 14 40.22 -41.82 62.73
N PHE A 15 38.92 -41.54 62.71
CA PHE A 15 38.01 -42.02 61.67
C PHE A 15 38.24 -41.20 60.40
N PHE A 16 38.87 -41.80 59.40
CA PHE A 16 38.82 -41.30 58.02
C PHE A 16 37.41 -41.53 57.48
N PHE A 17 36.56 -40.49 57.52
CA PHE A 17 35.34 -40.45 56.73
C PHE A 17 35.72 -40.29 55.27
N ILE A 18 35.73 -41.38 54.52
CA ILE A 18 35.62 -41.31 53.06
C ILE A 18 34.15 -40.98 52.80
N SER A 19 33.83 -39.69 52.70
CA SER A 19 32.53 -39.25 52.21
C SER A 19 32.47 -39.52 50.70
N THR A 20 32.01 -40.70 50.31
CA THR A 20 31.45 -40.85 48.97
C THR A 20 30.23 -39.92 48.90
N PRO A 21 30.16 -38.97 47.95
CA PRO A 21 28.95 -38.19 47.78
C PRO A 21 27.85 -39.16 47.36
N VAL A 22 26.92 -39.45 48.28
CA VAL A 22 25.66 -40.08 47.94
C VAL A 22 24.93 -39.07 47.08
N SER A 23 24.94 -39.28 45.76
CA SER A 23 24.09 -38.55 44.84
C SER A 23 22.64 -38.87 45.21
N GLY A 24 21.92 -37.88 45.74
CA GLY A 24 20.46 -37.97 45.84
C GLY A 24 19.89 -38.40 44.48
N GLN A 25 18.90 -39.27 44.47
CA GLN A 25 18.28 -39.76 43.24
C GLN A 25 17.78 -38.58 42.41
N CYS A 26 18.54 -38.22 41.37
CA CYS A 26 18.16 -37.17 40.45
C CYS A 26 17.15 -37.75 39.46
N SER A 27 15.85 -37.61 39.76
CA SER A 27 14.76 -37.97 38.85
C SER A 27 14.27 -36.72 38.10
N LEU A 28 14.51 -36.72 36.78
CA LEU A 28 14.02 -35.68 35.89
C LEU A 28 12.66 -36.08 35.30
N SER A 29 11.69 -35.18 35.39
CA SER A 29 10.39 -35.30 34.72
C SER A 29 10.18 -34.08 33.84
N CYS A 30 9.73 -34.31 32.61
CA CYS A 30 9.51 -33.26 31.61
C CYS A 30 8.03 -33.18 31.27
N ASN A 31 7.51 -31.96 31.19
CA ASN A 31 6.24 -31.64 30.57
C ASN A 31 6.33 -31.92 29.06
N SER A 32 5.24 -32.40 28.46
CA SER A 32 5.16 -32.70 27.02
C SER A 32 3.82 -32.21 26.47
N GLY A 33 3.79 -31.87 25.18
CA GLY A 33 2.60 -31.35 24.51
C GLY A 33 2.27 -29.88 24.85
N LEU A 34 3.26 -29.08 25.24
CA LEU A 34 3.03 -27.66 25.53
C LEU A 34 2.80 -26.88 24.23
N GLN A 35 1.94 -25.86 24.29
CA GLN A 35 1.73 -24.92 23.18
C GLN A 35 2.52 -23.63 23.46
N VAL A 36 3.22 -23.13 22.46
CA VAL A 36 4.00 -21.89 22.54
C VAL A 36 3.57 -20.97 21.41
N SER A 37 2.96 -19.85 21.77
CA SER A 37 2.72 -18.75 20.82
C SER A 37 3.93 -17.85 20.76
N LEU A 38 4.26 -17.39 19.56
CA LEU A 38 5.31 -16.39 19.36
C LEU A 38 4.86 -15.00 19.81
N ASP A 39 5.82 -14.16 20.16
CA ASP A 39 5.62 -12.75 20.52
C ASP A 39 5.54 -11.84 19.27
N PRO A 40 5.31 -10.52 19.43
CA PRO A 40 5.25 -9.60 18.28
C PRO A 40 6.55 -9.47 17.46
N ASN A 41 7.67 -9.99 17.94
CA ASN A 41 8.92 -10.06 17.18
C ASN A 41 9.08 -11.42 16.47
N GLY A 42 8.05 -12.27 16.54
CA GLY A 42 8.07 -13.60 15.95
C GLY A 42 8.96 -14.58 16.72
N GLN A 43 9.17 -14.37 18.02
CA GLN A 43 10.09 -15.17 18.82
C GLN A 43 9.46 -15.70 20.12
N ALA A 44 9.99 -16.82 20.60
CA ALA A 44 9.71 -17.32 21.95
C ALA A 44 10.95 -18.01 22.54
N ALA A 45 11.46 -17.48 23.66
CA ALA A 45 12.57 -18.09 24.38
C ALA A 45 12.08 -19.21 25.29
N ILE A 46 12.65 -20.41 25.14
CA ILE A 46 12.33 -21.57 25.97
C ILE A 46 13.36 -21.74 27.07
N THR A 47 12.88 -22.00 28.28
CA THR A 47 13.72 -22.22 29.46
C THR A 47 13.63 -23.67 29.94
N ALA A 48 14.70 -24.16 30.57
CA ALA A 48 14.70 -25.51 31.14
C ALA A 48 13.59 -25.67 32.21
N ALA A 49 13.26 -24.59 32.93
CA ALA A 49 12.20 -24.59 33.94
C ALA A 49 10.79 -24.76 33.32
N LEU A 50 10.55 -24.28 32.11
CA LEU A 50 9.28 -24.50 31.41
C LEU A 50 9.05 -25.99 31.11
N ILE A 51 10.12 -26.67 30.70
CA ILE A 51 10.07 -28.07 30.29
C ILE A 51 10.15 -29.01 31.48
N ALA A 52 11.02 -28.73 32.45
CA ALA A 52 11.24 -29.57 33.62
C ALA A 52 11.12 -28.72 34.91
N PRO A 53 9.90 -28.30 35.29
CA PRO A 53 9.68 -27.36 36.40
C PRO A 53 10.17 -27.90 37.76
N SER A 54 10.16 -29.21 37.96
CA SER A 54 10.62 -29.86 39.19
C SER A 54 12.12 -30.21 39.20
N ALA A 55 12.83 -29.95 38.10
CA ALA A 55 14.22 -30.39 37.95
C ALA A 55 15.17 -29.71 38.94
N SER A 56 15.00 -28.41 39.20
CA SER A 56 15.86 -27.66 40.12
C SER A 56 15.75 -28.13 41.58
N ALA A 57 14.59 -28.66 41.98
CA ALA A 57 14.36 -29.21 43.32
C ALA A 57 14.92 -30.64 43.47
N ASN A 58 14.79 -31.47 42.44
CA ASN A 58 15.15 -32.89 42.49
C ASN A 58 16.58 -33.18 42.02
N CYS A 59 17.18 -32.27 41.25
CA CYS A 59 18.52 -32.39 40.67
C CYS A 59 19.26 -31.05 40.83
N PRO A 60 19.81 -30.76 42.02
CA PRO A 60 20.58 -29.54 42.24
C PRO A 60 21.86 -29.56 41.39
N GLY A 61 22.01 -28.56 40.52
CA GLY A 61 23.13 -28.47 39.58
C GLY A 61 22.75 -27.74 38.30
N ALA A 62 23.69 -27.67 37.34
CA ALA A 62 23.43 -27.04 36.06
C ALA A 62 22.60 -27.95 35.14
N LEU A 63 21.56 -27.38 34.54
CA LEU A 63 20.71 -28.00 33.54
C LEU A 63 21.04 -27.44 32.15
N GLU A 64 21.16 -28.32 31.17
CA GLU A 64 21.32 -27.96 29.76
C GLU A 64 20.00 -28.21 29.03
N LEU A 65 19.47 -27.19 28.35
CA LEU A 65 18.31 -27.31 27.46
C LEU A 65 18.79 -27.35 26.01
N LYS A 66 18.25 -28.31 25.24
CA LYS A 66 18.38 -28.37 23.78
C LYS A 66 17.00 -28.46 23.15
N LEU A 67 16.73 -27.54 22.22
CA LEU A 67 15.58 -27.63 21.32
C LEU A 67 15.99 -28.31 20.02
N LEU A 68 15.16 -29.23 19.53
CA LEU A 68 15.42 -30.05 18.36
C LEU A 68 14.22 -29.96 17.42
N MET A 69 14.41 -29.39 16.23
CA MET A 69 13.40 -29.43 15.17
C MET A 69 13.54 -30.73 14.35
N PRO A 70 12.45 -31.30 13.81
CA PRO A 70 12.54 -32.47 12.93
C PRO A 70 13.46 -32.19 11.73
N PRO A 71 14.42 -33.07 11.37
CA PRO A 71 14.60 -34.45 11.82
C PRO A 71 15.54 -34.67 13.04
N GLY A 72 15.86 -33.61 13.81
CA GLY A 72 16.75 -33.65 14.98
C GLY A 72 17.80 -32.54 14.99
N ILE A 73 17.57 -31.46 14.25
CA ILE A 73 18.50 -30.32 14.12
C ILE A 73 18.35 -29.44 15.36
N VAL A 74 19.48 -29.07 15.97
CA VAL A 74 19.49 -28.19 17.16
C VAL A 74 19.07 -26.78 16.76
N ILE A 75 18.08 -26.24 17.46
CA ILE A 75 17.67 -24.85 17.33
C ILE A 75 18.60 -24.00 18.22
N PRO A 76 19.30 -23.00 17.66
CA PRO A 76 20.28 -22.21 18.40
C PRO A 76 19.61 -21.37 19.49
N ASN A 77 20.33 -21.12 20.59
CA ASN A 77 19.95 -20.26 21.71
C ASN A 77 18.63 -20.64 22.42
N ASN A 78 18.02 -21.78 22.08
CA ASN A 78 16.70 -22.18 22.58
C ASN A 78 15.60 -21.14 22.31
N ILE A 79 15.72 -20.42 21.18
CA ILE A 79 14.72 -19.44 20.72
C ILE A 79 13.96 -20.03 19.55
N LEU A 80 12.65 -20.16 19.72
CA LEU A 80 11.72 -20.46 18.63
C LEU A 80 11.45 -19.19 17.83
N THR A 81 11.26 -19.36 16.53
CA THR A 81 11.02 -18.29 15.55
C THR A 81 9.86 -18.66 14.63
N CYS A 82 9.43 -17.74 13.78
CA CYS A 82 8.40 -17.98 12.77
C CYS A 82 8.65 -19.20 11.87
N ASP A 83 9.92 -19.53 11.57
CA ASP A 83 10.29 -20.72 10.79
C ASP A 83 9.89 -22.05 11.47
N HIS A 84 9.58 -22.00 12.77
CA HIS A 84 9.20 -23.16 13.56
C HIS A 84 7.69 -23.33 13.69
N VAL A 85 6.88 -22.38 13.21
CA VAL A 85 5.41 -22.43 13.31
C VAL A 85 4.86 -23.68 12.63
N GLY A 86 3.94 -24.38 13.32
CA GLY A 86 3.37 -25.65 12.84
C GLY A 86 4.26 -26.87 13.04
N LEU A 87 5.51 -26.71 13.50
CA LEU A 87 6.38 -27.83 13.83
C LEU A 87 6.18 -28.29 15.28
N THR A 88 6.37 -29.59 15.47
CA THR A 88 6.52 -30.20 16.80
C THR A 88 8.00 -30.22 17.17
N ILE A 89 8.41 -29.35 18.09
CA ILE A 89 9.78 -29.24 18.58
C ILE A 89 9.98 -30.17 19.76
N THR A 90 11.10 -30.90 19.78
CA THR A 90 11.49 -31.69 20.96
C THR A 90 12.39 -30.85 21.85
N ALA A 91 12.03 -30.69 23.11
CA ALA A 91 12.83 -30.02 24.12
C ALA A 91 13.43 -31.04 25.08
N GLN A 92 14.76 -31.18 25.06
CA GLN A 92 15.49 -32.10 25.94
C GLN A 92 16.19 -31.31 27.05
N VAL A 93 15.94 -31.70 28.30
CA VAL A 93 16.65 -31.16 29.47
C VAL A 93 17.57 -32.23 30.01
N THR A 94 18.86 -31.91 30.12
CA THR A 94 19.89 -32.81 30.65
C THR A 94 20.54 -32.21 31.89
N HIS A 95 20.64 -32.99 32.96
CA HIS A 95 21.40 -32.60 34.14
C HIS A 95 22.87 -32.92 33.94
N THR A 96 23.70 -31.88 33.92
CA THR A 96 25.11 -31.97 33.50
C THR A 96 25.97 -32.84 34.42
N ALA A 97 25.68 -32.87 35.73
CA ALA A 97 26.51 -33.63 36.67
C ALA A 97 26.22 -35.13 36.67
N THR A 98 25.00 -35.55 36.34
CA THR A 98 24.61 -36.98 36.34
C THR A 98 24.43 -37.57 34.94
N GLY A 99 24.31 -36.73 33.92
CA GLY A 99 23.93 -37.16 32.56
C GLY A 99 22.48 -37.63 32.42
N ASN A 100 21.68 -37.57 33.49
CA ASN A 100 20.26 -37.92 33.39
C ASN A 100 19.54 -36.89 32.52
N SER A 101 18.59 -37.33 31.69
CA SER A 101 17.84 -36.45 30.79
C SER A 101 16.37 -36.83 30.71
N CYS A 102 15.53 -35.85 30.44
CA CYS A 102 14.15 -36.06 30.01
C CYS A 102 13.86 -35.20 28.79
N ALA A 103 12.81 -35.54 28.04
CA ALA A 103 12.38 -34.77 26.88
C ALA A 103 10.86 -34.60 26.87
N GLY A 104 10.42 -33.49 26.30
CA GLY A 104 9.03 -33.17 26.04
C GLY A 104 8.84 -32.54 24.67
N THR A 105 7.60 -32.43 24.21
CA THR A 105 7.28 -31.78 22.94
C THR A 105 6.64 -30.40 23.15
N LEU A 106 6.94 -29.49 22.21
CA LEU A 106 6.37 -28.16 22.07
C LEU A 106 5.71 -28.06 20.70
N GLN A 107 4.51 -27.49 20.63
CA GLN A 107 3.88 -27.08 19.38
C GLN A 107 3.99 -25.56 19.26
N VAL A 108 4.50 -25.08 18.14
CA VAL A 108 4.72 -23.65 17.91
C VAL A 108 3.57 -23.08 17.09
N TYR A 109 2.99 -21.98 17.56
CA TYR A 109 1.88 -21.30 16.91
C TYR A 109 2.22 -19.84 16.68
N ASP A 110 1.68 -19.30 15.60
CA ASP A 110 1.41 -17.87 15.52
C ASP A 110 -0.06 -17.64 15.84
N ALA A 111 -0.33 -16.88 16.89
CA ALA A 111 -1.68 -16.52 17.33
C ALA A 111 -1.93 -15.02 17.26
N LEU A 112 -0.94 -14.24 16.81
CA LEU A 112 -1.10 -12.81 16.63
C LEU A 112 -1.72 -12.56 15.27
N ALA A 113 -2.70 -11.66 15.24
CA ALA A 113 -3.30 -11.23 13.99
C ALA A 113 -2.45 -10.14 13.33
N PRO A 114 -2.52 -10.01 12.00
CA PRO A 114 -1.92 -8.89 11.28
C PRO A 114 -2.37 -7.55 11.84
N THR A 115 -1.44 -6.60 11.83
CA THR A 115 -1.65 -5.22 12.21
C THR A 115 -1.86 -4.35 10.97
N LEU A 116 -2.85 -3.46 11.03
CA LEU A 116 -3.21 -2.56 9.94
C LEU A 116 -3.17 -1.11 10.42
N ASN A 117 -2.59 -0.23 9.61
CA ASN A 117 -2.66 1.22 9.78
C ASN A 117 -3.43 1.84 8.61
N CYS A 118 -4.60 2.41 8.92
CA CYS A 118 -5.62 2.79 7.95
C CYS A 118 -5.96 4.28 8.07
N PRO A 119 -5.03 5.16 7.66
CA PRO A 119 -5.25 6.59 7.74
C PRO A 119 -6.30 7.04 6.73
N ASP A 120 -7.00 8.12 7.08
CA ASP A 120 -7.93 8.80 6.19
C ASP A 120 -7.26 9.21 4.87
N LYS A 121 -8.03 9.15 3.78
CA LYS A 121 -7.61 9.54 2.44
C LYS A 121 -8.53 10.61 1.87
N PHE A 122 -7.99 11.44 0.98
CA PHE A 122 -8.73 12.48 0.28
C PHE A 122 -8.49 12.35 -1.22
N VAL A 123 -9.57 12.25 -1.98
CA VAL A 123 -9.56 12.13 -3.45
C VAL A 123 -10.64 13.06 -4.00
N PHE A 124 -10.48 13.65 -5.19
CA PHE A 124 -11.57 14.48 -5.73
C PHE A 124 -12.77 13.61 -6.10
N CYS A 125 -13.97 14.17 -5.99
CA CYS A 125 -15.21 13.44 -6.29
C CYS A 125 -15.31 12.94 -7.75
N ASN A 126 -14.57 13.57 -8.69
CA ASN A 126 -14.48 13.17 -10.11
C ASN A 126 -13.30 12.22 -10.38
N GLN A 127 -12.71 11.64 -9.34
CA GLN A 127 -11.58 10.73 -9.44
C GLN A 127 -11.92 9.37 -8.84
N ASP A 128 -11.26 8.33 -9.35
CA ASP A 128 -11.43 6.98 -8.85
C ASP A 128 -10.96 6.85 -7.38
N ALA A 129 -11.85 6.37 -6.52
CA ALA A 129 -11.59 6.14 -5.10
C ALA A 129 -11.19 4.67 -4.80
N THR A 130 -11.00 3.81 -5.80
CA THR A 130 -10.56 2.43 -5.60
C THR A 130 -9.17 2.37 -4.97
N PRO A 131 -8.83 1.27 -4.27
CA PRO A 131 -7.50 1.12 -3.69
C PRO A 131 -6.33 1.20 -4.67
N ASN A 132 -6.56 0.91 -5.97
CA ASN A 132 -5.54 1.07 -7.01
C ASN A 132 -5.12 2.55 -7.17
N THR A 133 -6.05 3.47 -6.91
CA THR A 133 -5.84 4.90 -7.06
C THR A 133 -5.46 5.57 -5.73
N VAL A 134 -6.15 5.24 -4.62
CA VAL A 134 -5.89 5.88 -3.30
C VAL A 134 -4.80 5.19 -2.48
N GLY A 135 -4.38 4.00 -2.90
CA GLY A 135 -3.40 3.15 -2.23
C GLY A 135 -4.02 2.21 -1.18
N LEU A 136 -3.26 1.15 -0.86
CA LEU A 136 -3.57 0.22 0.22
C LEU A 136 -3.15 0.81 1.59
N PRO A 137 -3.79 0.38 2.69
CA PRO A 137 -3.29 0.65 4.03
C PRO A 137 -1.94 -0.05 4.26
N ALA A 138 -1.17 0.43 5.24
CA ALA A 138 0.04 -0.30 5.65
C ALA A 138 -0.38 -1.50 6.49
N MET A 139 0.18 -2.67 6.17
CA MET A 139 -0.17 -3.95 6.78
C MET A 139 1.12 -4.69 7.13
N SER A 140 1.17 -5.28 8.31
CA SER A 140 2.34 -6.03 8.79
C SER A 140 1.93 -7.11 9.75
N ASP A 141 2.73 -8.17 9.78
CA ASP A 141 2.57 -9.30 10.68
C ASP A 141 3.94 -9.76 11.19
N ASN A 142 3.98 -10.43 12.34
CA ASN A 142 5.22 -10.91 12.96
C ASN A 142 5.82 -12.10 12.22
N CYS A 143 5.00 -12.97 11.62
CA CYS A 143 5.48 -14.20 10.97
C CYS A 143 5.12 -14.33 9.50
N THR A 144 4.11 -13.60 9.03
CA THR A 144 3.76 -13.57 7.62
C THR A 144 4.36 -12.34 6.92
N PRO A 145 5.21 -12.53 5.90
CA PRO A 145 5.71 -11.43 5.10
C PRO A 145 4.56 -10.61 4.49
N ALA A 146 4.72 -9.28 4.40
CA ALA A 146 3.66 -8.40 3.91
C ALA A 146 3.16 -8.76 2.48
N ALA A 147 4.01 -9.36 1.64
CA ALA A 147 3.65 -9.79 0.29
C ALA A 147 2.79 -11.07 0.26
N GLU A 148 2.75 -11.83 1.35
CA GLU A 148 2.00 -13.07 1.49
C GLU A 148 0.69 -12.89 2.28
N LEU A 149 0.47 -11.70 2.84
CA LEU A 149 -0.79 -11.35 3.50
C LEU A 149 -1.93 -11.36 2.48
N ASN A 150 -2.99 -12.09 2.82
CA ASN A 150 -4.23 -12.09 2.04
C ASN A 150 -5.15 -11.00 2.57
N TYR A 151 -5.73 -10.19 1.68
CA TYR A 151 -6.59 -9.08 2.09
C TYR A 151 -7.85 -8.98 1.24
N SER A 152 -8.88 -8.40 1.84
CA SER A 152 -10.14 -8.07 1.19
C SER A 152 -10.68 -6.76 1.77
N TYR A 153 -11.60 -6.13 1.04
CA TYR A 153 -12.28 -4.94 1.53
C TYR A 153 -13.72 -4.90 1.05
N PHE A 154 -14.53 -4.13 1.77
CA PHE A 154 -15.84 -3.70 1.31
C PHE A 154 -16.08 -2.24 1.70
N ASP A 155 -16.86 -1.57 0.87
CA ASP A 155 -17.13 -0.14 0.99
C ASP A 155 -18.56 0.09 1.45
N ASN A 156 -18.72 1.00 2.41
CA ASN A 156 -20.01 1.61 2.70
C ASN A 156 -19.96 3.09 2.33
N VAL A 157 -20.89 3.53 1.49
CA VAL A 157 -20.88 4.89 0.92
C VAL A 157 -21.92 5.74 1.63
N THR A 158 -21.54 6.96 2.00
CA THR A 158 -22.42 7.94 2.63
C THR A 158 -22.31 9.27 1.90
N ASP A 159 -23.44 9.75 1.37
CA ASP A 159 -23.55 11.11 0.86
C ASP A 159 -23.54 12.10 2.03
N LEU A 160 -22.81 13.19 1.88
CA LEU A 160 -22.67 14.23 2.88
C LEU A 160 -23.32 15.52 2.36
N PRO A 161 -23.99 16.28 3.23
CA PRO A 161 -24.55 17.55 2.82
C PRO A 161 -23.45 18.53 2.42
N CYS A 162 -23.80 19.43 1.50
CA CYS A 162 -23.00 20.59 1.15
C CYS A 162 -22.54 21.38 2.39
N GLY A 163 -21.33 21.94 2.32
CA GLY A 163 -20.72 22.65 3.45
C GLY A 163 -20.13 21.74 4.53
N THR A 164 -20.06 20.42 4.30
CA THR A 164 -19.30 19.52 5.18
C THR A 164 -17.80 19.72 4.95
N TYR A 165 -17.04 19.84 6.05
CA TYR A 165 -15.59 19.96 6.02
C TYR A 165 -14.94 18.84 6.83
N GLN A 166 -13.82 18.33 6.34
CA GLN A 166 -12.96 17.40 7.06
C GLN A 166 -11.54 17.91 7.01
N ASN A 167 -10.98 18.19 8.18
CA ASN A 167 -9.64 18.78 8.32
C ASN A 167 -9.43 20.02 7.43
N GLY A 168 -10.46 20.87 7.32
CA GLY A 168 -10.44 22.09 6.50
C GLY A 168 -10.67 21.87 5.00
N VAL A 169 -10.88 20.64 4.55
CA VAL A 169 -11.16 20.31 3.15
C VAL A 169 -12.68 20.14 2.95
N PRO A 170 -13.30 20.83 1.97
CA PRO A 170 -14.71 20.64 1.67
C PRO A 170 -14.94 19.26 1.04
N VAL A 171 -15.94 18.53 1.53
CA VAL A 171 -16.26 17.16 1.12
C VAL A 171 -17.77 17.01 0.98
N ASN A 172 -18.20 16.11 0.11
CA ASN A 172 -19.60 15.86 -0.20
C ASN A 172 -19.98 14.37 -0.19
N LYS A 173 -18.99 13.47 -0.06
CA LYS A 173 -19.22 12.04 0.11
C LYS A 173 -18.10 11.41 0.93
N ARG A 174 -18.43 10.37 1.70
CA ARG A 174 -17.48 9.54 2.45
C ARG A 174 -17.66 8.09 2.06
N ILE A 175 -16.55 7.39 1.87
CA ILE A 175 -16.51 5.94 1.77
C ILE A 175 -15.85 5.41 3.04
N ASP A 176 -16.60 4.65 3.84
CA ASP A 176 -16.07 3.86 4.94
C ASP A 176 -15.63 2.50 4.40
N ARG A 177 -14.33 2.38 4.12
CA ARG A 177 -13.71 1.16 3.58
C ARG A 177 -13.24 0.28 4.73
N ASN A 178 -13.86 -0.88 4.88
CA ASN A 178 -13.49 -1.85 5.90
C ASN A 178 -12.54 -2.88 5.30
N TRP A 179 -11.31 -2.90 5.80
CA TRP A 179 -10.28 -3.84 5.41
C TRP A 179 -10.28 -5.05 6.33
N MET A 180 -10.04 -6.22 5.73
CA MET A 180 -9.79 -7.48 6.44
C MET A 180 -8.53 -8.11 5.86
N VAL A 181 -7.57 -8.43 6.72
CA VAL A 181 -6.28 -9.03 6.35
C VAL A 181 -6.08 -10.29 7.16
N SER A 182 -5.62 -11.36 6.51
CA SER A 182 -5.29 -12.63 7.14
C SER A 182 -3.84 -13.03 6.86
N ASP A 183 -3.21 -13.60 7.87
CA ASP A 183 -1.87 -14.19 7.79
C ASP A 183 -1.91 -15.61 7.20
N ALA A 184 -0.74 -16.25 7.10
CA ALA A 184 -0.61 -17.63 6.59
C ALA A 184 -1.18 -18.70 7.54
N GLN A 185 -1.40 -18.34 8.81
CA GLN A 185 -1.90 -19.22 9.87
C GLN A 185 -3.42 -19.10 10.07
N GLY A 186 -4.06 -18.15 9.39
CA GLY A 186 -5.49 -17.88 9.44
C GLY A 186 -5.91 -16.89 10.53
N ASN A 187 -4.99 -16.24 11.22
CA ASN A 187 -5.33 -15.12 12.09
C ASN A 187 -5.74 -13.93 11.23
N SER A 188 -6.67 -13.11 11.72
CA SER A 188 -7.21 -11.99 10.94
C SER A 188 -7.31 -10.70 11.73
N GLY A 189 -6.90 -9.61 11.08
CA GLY A 189 -6.99 -8.25 11.56
C GLY A 189 -7.93 -7.43 10.68
N THR A 190 -8.56 -6.41 11.25
CA THR A 190 -9.42 -5.49 10.52
C THR A 190 -9.14 -4.05 10.87
N CYS A 191 -9.47 -3.15 9.95
CA CYS A 191 -9.49 -1.71 10.20
C CYS A 191 -10.56 -1.04 9.33
N GLN A 192 -10.98 0.15 9.74
CA GLN A 192 -11.81 1.01 8.91
C GLN A 192 -10.99 2.21 8.45
N GLN A 193 -10.92 2.41 7.14
CA GLN A 193 -10.34 3.58 6.50
C GLN A 193 -11.46 4.49 5.99
N LYS A 194 -11.35 5.79 6.24
CA LYS A 194 -12.27 6.78 5.65
C LYS A 194 -11.64 7.38 4.39
N VAL A 195 -12.32 7.25 3.26
CA VAL A 195 -11.96 7.94 2.03
C VAL A 195 -12.96 9.07 1.81
N TRP A 196 -12.47 10.30 1.89
CA TRP A 196 -13.27 11.51 1.73
C TRP A 196 -13.18 12.01 0.29
N LEU A 197 -14.33 12.12 -0.37
CA LEU A 197 -14.43 12.72 -1.69
C LEU A 197 -14.48 14.24 -1.51
N LYS A 198 -13.44 14.90 -2.01
CA LYS A 198 -13.30 16.35 -1.99
C LYS A 198 -14.30 16.94 -2.97
N HIS A 199 -15.07 17.89 -2.48
CA HIS A 199 -15.94 18.72 -3.29
C HIS A 199 -15.09 19.66 -4.15
N ILE A 200 -15.41 19.74 -5.45
CA ILE A 200 -14.81 20.67 -6.39
C ILE A 200 -15.34 22.08 -6.10
N THR A 201 -14.47 23.07 -6.00
CA THR A 201 -14.87 24.47 -5.88
C THR A 201 -14.56 25.20 -7.17
N LEU A 202 -15.31 26.27 -7.48
CA LEU A 202 -15.07 27.09 -8.68
C LEU A 202 -13.63 27.61 -8.78
N ALA A 203 -12.96 27.85 -7.64
CA ALA A 203 -11.57 28.30 -7.60
C ALA A 203 -10.55 27.21 -7.96
N GLY A 204 -10.93 25.93 -7.82
CA GLY A 204 -10.05 24.79 -8.12
C GLY A 204 -10.05 24.34 -9.58
N ILE A 205 -10.88 24.96 -10.44
CA ILE A 205 -11.06 24.55 -11.82
C ILE A 205 -10.02 25.21 -12.72
N THR A 206 -9.46 24.40 -13.61
CA THR A 206 -8.62 24.87 -14.72
C THR A 206 -9.39 24.71 -16.02
N PHE A 207 -9.68 25.83 -16.69
CA PHE A 207 -10.32 25.84 -18.01
C PHE A 207 -9.29 25.60 -19.12
N PRO A 208 -9.70 25.01 -20.26
CA PRO A 208 -8.79 24.76 -21.37
C PRO A 208 -8.30 26.07 -22.00
N PRO A 209 -7.08 26.07 -22.60
CA PRO A 209 -6.53 27.25 -23.26
C PRO A 209 -7.25 27.56 -24.58
N ASN A 210 -7.05 28.77 -25.09
CA ASN A 210 -7.47 29.12 -26.45
C ASN A 210 -6.60 28.41 -27.49
N LEU A 211 -7.22 27.90 -28.55
CA LEU A 211 -6.54 27.39 -29.75
C LEU A 211 -6.56 28.46 -30.85
N ASP A 212 -5.90 29.59 -30.59
CA ASP A 212 -5.96 30.80 -31.41
C ASP A 212 -4.69 31.10 -32.22
N GLY A 213 -3.72 30.18 -32.19
CA GLY A 213 -2.40 30.33 -32.81
C GLY A 213 -1.41 31.16 -31.97
N ILE A 214 -1.82 31.66 -30.80
CA ILE A 214 -1.00 32.45 -29.88
C ILE A 214 -0.81 31.69 -28.57
N THR A 215 -1.91 31.33 -27.92
CA THR A 215 -1.91 30.60 -26.64
C THR A 215 -1.58 29.12 -26.88
N ALA A 216 -2.21 28.54 -27.89
CA ALA A 216 -1.94 27.20 -28.39
C ALA A 216 -2.24 27.15 -29.90
N PRO A 217 -1.69 26.16 -30.64
CA PRO A 217 -1.91 26.03 -32.07
C PRO A 217 -3.40 25.97 -32.43
N SER A 218 -3.79 26.67 -33.50
CA SER A 218 -5.11 26.52 -34.12
C SER A 218 -5.31 25.11 -34.68
N LEU A 219 -6.57 24.73 -34.91
CA LEU A 219 -6.92 23.49 -35.56
C LEU A 219 -6.75 23.60 -37.08
N ASP A 220 -6.38 22.48 -37.70
CA ASP A 220 -6.48 22.32 -39.16
C ASP A 220 -7.92 22.00 -39.58
N CYS A 221 -8.32 22.33 -40.81
CA CYS A 221 -9.65 22.03 -41.34
C CYS A 221 -10.07 20.54 -41.27
N SER A 222 -9.10 19.63 -41.20
CA SER A 222 -9.34 18.19 -41.03
C SER A 222 -9.67 17.76 -39.60
N GLN A 223 -9.47 18.64 -38.61
CA GLN A 223 -9.69 18.35 -37.19
C GLN A 223 -11.08 18.79 -36.72
N ASP A 224 -11.70 17.98 -35.85
CA ASP A 224 -13.03 18.28 -35.30
C ASP A 224 -12.93 19.21 -34.07
N PRO A 225 -13.48 20.43 -34.10
CA PRO A 225 -13.52 21.32 -32.93
C PRO A 225 -14.39 20.81 -31.77
N ASN A 226 -15.21 19.77 -31.97
CA ASN A 226 -15.98 19.12 -30.90
C ASN A 226 -15.21 18.00 -30.19
N ASP A 227 -14.03 17.62 -30.71
CA ASP A 227 -13.17 16.66 -30.01
C ASP A 227 -12.54 17.34 -28.77
N LEU A 228 -13.05 17.01 -27.59
CA LEU A 228 -12.58 17.55 -26.31
C LEU A 228 -11.22 16.98 -25.89
N ILE A 229 -10.75 15.87 -26.49
CA ILE A 229 -9.37 15.41 -26.30
C ILE A 229 -8.41 16.39 -26.97
N LEU A 230 -8.80 16.91 -28.14
CA LEU A 230 -8.01 17.87 -28.90
C LEU A 230 -8.13 19.30 -28.37
N THR A 231 -9.36 19.74 -28.10
CA THR A 231 -9.68 21.11 -27.68
C THR A 231 -9.57 21.35 -26.18
N GLY A 232 -9.50 20.27 -25.40
CA GLY A 232 -9.50 20.31 -23.95
C GLY A 232 -10.89 20.56 -23.36
N GLN A 233 -10.99 20.35 -22.06
CA GLN A 233 -12.19 20.58 -21.26
C GLN A 233 -11.80 21.00 -19.83
N PRO A 234 -12.72 21.56 -19.03
CA PRO A 234 -12.44 21.94 -17.65
C PRO A 234 -11.96 20.74 -16.82
N THR A 235 -10.90 20.96 -16.06
CA THR A 235 -10.30 19.94 -15.20
C THR A 235 -10.16 20.43 -13.77
N VAL A 236 -10.07 19.49 -12.82
CA VAL A 236 -9.62 19.72 -11.46
C VAL A 236 -8.48 18.76 -11.16
N ALA A 237 -7.36 19.28 -10.68
CA ALA A 237 -6.12 18.52 -10.51
C ALA A 237 -5.72 17.71 -11.77
N GLY A 238 -5.96 18.27 -12.96
CA GLY A 238 -5.62 17.65 -14.26
C GLY A 238 -6.59 16.56 -14.74
N ILE A 239 -7.61 16.21 -13.95
CA ILE A 239 -8.63 15.23 -14.35
C ILE A 239 -9.87 15.97 -14.84
N PRO A 240 -10.43 15.60 -16.01
CA PRO A 240 -11.68 16.15 -16.50
C PRO A 240 -12.84 16.05 -15.51
N ILE A 241 -13.68 17.07 -15.50
CA ILE A 241 -14.92 17.06 -14.72
C ILE A 241 -15.98 16.32 -15.55
N ASP A 242 -16.54 15.25 -14.98
CA ASP A 242 -17.41 14.29 -15.67
C ASP A 242 -18.91 14.50 -15.41
N ASN A 243 -19.27 15.57 -14.68
CA ASN A 243 -20.64 15.84 -14.22
C ASN A 243 -21.25 14.70 -13.40
N SER A 244 -20.43 13.94 -12.68
CA SER A 244 -20.91 12.90 -11.78
C SER A 244 -21.85 13.50 -10.72
N PRO A 245 -23.00 12.86 -10.42
CA PRO A 245 -23.88 13.30 -9.34
C PRO A 245 -23.16 13.28 -7.97
N ASP A 246 -22.09 12.50 -7.86
CA ASP A 246 -21.28 12.39 -6.64
C ASP A 246 -20.48 13.65 -6.32
N CYS A 247 -20.43 14.62 -7.24
CA CYS A 247 -19.64 15.83 -7.11
C CYS A 247 -20.41 17.06 -6.64
N GLU A 248 -21.74 17.07 -6.72
CA GLU A 248 -22.54 18.30 -6.55
C GLU A 248 -21.97 19.49 -7.35
N PHE A 249 -21.38 19.17 -8.51
CA PHE A 249 -20.65 20.09 -9.37
C PHE A 249 -20.88 19.72 -10.84
N GLY A 250 -21.11 20.71 -11.70
CA GLY A 250 -21.35 20.50 -13.11
C GLY A 250 -20.58 21.48 -14.01
N VAL A 251 -20.24 21.04 -15.21
CA VAL A 251 -19.70 21.82 -16.31
C VAL A 251 -20.49 21.57 -17.58
N THR A 252 -20.70 22.62 -18.35
CA THR A 252 -21.32 22.56 -19.68
C THR A 252 -20.67 23.59 -20.59
N PHE A 253 -20.95 23.52 -21.89
CA PHE A 253 -20.50 24.53 -22.84
C PHE A 253 -21.56 24.84 -23.89
N SER A 254 -21.43 26.03 -24.48
CA SER A 254 -22.21 26.45 -25.64
C SER A 254 -21.28 27.08 -26.67
N ASP A 255 -21.46 26.69 -27.93
CA ASP A 255 -20.61 27.09 -29.04
C ASP A 255 -21.33 28.08 -29.95
N GLN A 256 -20.61 29.14 -30.31
CA GLN A 256 -21.00 30.06 -31.38
C GLN A 256 -19.95 30.03 -32.50
N ILE A 257 -20.39 29.73 -33.72
CA ILE A 257 -19.51 29.68 -34.89
C ILE A 257 -19.50 31.04 -35.58
N ILE A 258 -18.30 31.56 -35.84
CA ILE A 258 -18.07 32.77 -36.65
C ILE A 258 -17.31 32.36 -37.91
N ASN A 259 -17.98 32.49 -39.04
CA ASN A 259 -17.41 32.24 -40.35
C ASN A 259 -16.49 33.40 -40.75
N ILE A 260 -15.22 33.12 -41.04
CA ILE A 260 -14.22 34.14 -41.42
C ILE A 260 -13.90 34.01 -42.91
N CYS A 261 -13.58 32.80 -43.38
CA CYS A 261 -13.30 32.49 -44.77
C CYS A 261 -13.94 31.13 -45.14
N PRO A 262 -15.28 31.09 -45.39
CA PRO A 262 -15.95 29.87 -45.78
C PRO A 262 -15.35 29.28 -47.08
N PRO A 263 -15.26 27.95 -47.22
CA PRO A 263 -15.65 26.90 -46.26
C PRO A 263 -14.54 26.50 -45.27
N ALA A 264 -13.31 26.99 -45.42
CA ALA A 264 -12.14 26.43 -44.75
C ALA A 264 -11.76 27.13 -43.43
N GLY A 265 -12.00 28.44 -43.31
CA GLY A 265 -11.64 29.25 -42.14
C GLY A 265 -12.83 29.70 -41.30
N TYR A 266 -12.89 29.28 -40.04
CA TYR A 266 -13.89 29.74 -39.08
C TYR A 266 -13.33 29.73 -37.65
N SER A 267 -14.06 30.36 -36.72
CA SER A 267 -13.73 30.31 -35.30
C SER A 267 -14.93 29.86 -34.49
N VAL A 268 -14.69 28.99 -33.51
CA VAL A 268 -15.67 28.58 -32.50
C VAL A 268 -15.39 29.35 -31.22
N LEU A 269 -16.37 30.12 -30.79
CA LEU A 269 -16.41 30.76 -29.48
C LEU A 269 -17.14 29.84 -28.52
N ARG A 270 -16.38 29.03 -27.77
CA ARG A 270 -16.91 28.07 -26.80
C ARG A 270 -16.98 28.71 -25.43
N THR A 271 -18.18 28.90 -24.90
CA THR A 271 -18.36 29.41 -23.53
C THR A 271 -18.56 28.24 -22.58
N TRP A 272 -17.55 27.94 -21.78
CA TRP A 272 -17.67 26.99 -20.68
C TRP A 272 -18.40 27.64 -19.50
N THR A 273 -19.34 26.92 -18.90
CA THR A 273 -20.07 27.31 -17.70
C THR A 273 -19.94 26.21 -16.67
N ALA A 274 -19.35 26.55 -15.53
CA ALA A 274 -19.18 25.67 -14.39
C ALA A 274 -20.12 26.13 -13.26
N VAL A 275 -20.79 25.18 -12.61
CA VAL A 275 -21.81 25.41 -11.58
C VAL A 275 -21.47 24.56 -10.37
N ASP A 276 -21.39 25.20 -9.21
CA ASP A 276 -21.30 24.56 -7.90
C ASP A 276 -22.71 24.49 -7.33
N PHE A 277 -23.32 23.30 -7.30
CA PHE A 277 -24.71 23.11 -6.87
C PHE A 277 -24.88 23.29 -5.36
N CYS A 278 -23.81 23.09 -4.60
CA CYS A 278 -23.81 23.33 -3.15
C CYS A 278 -23.96 24.81 -2.78
N THR A 279 -23.35 25.70 -3.55
CA THR A 279 -23.39 27.15 -3.31
C THR A 279 -24.38 27.88 -4.21
N GLY A 280 -24.81 27.25 -5.31
CA GLY A 280 -25.61 27.89 -6.37
C GLY A 280 -24.83 28.91 -7.18
N THR A 281 -23.49 28.91 -7.09
CA THR A 281 -22.64 29.86 -7.80
C THR A 281 -22.19 29.32 -9.14
N LEU A 282 -21.90 30.24 -10.07
CA LEU A 282 -21.52 29.91 -11.44
C LEU A 282 -20.30 30.72 -11.88
N SER A 283 -19.46 30.09 -12.69
CA SER A 283 -18.29 30.71 -13.32
C SER A 283 -18.27 30.36 -14.79
N SER A 284 -18.04 31.36 -15.64
CA SER A 284 -17.94 31.17 -17.09
C SER A 284 -16.58 31.62 -17.62
N ARG A 285 -16.11 30.91 -18.65
CA ARG A 285 -14.89 31.24 -19.40
C ARG A 285 -15.11 31.03 -20.89
N LEU A 286 -14.68 32.01 -21.67
CA LEU A 286 -14.65 31.93 -23.11
C LEU A 286 -13.35 31.26 -23.56
N GLN A 287 -13.48 30.24 -24.39
CA GLN A 287 -12.42 29.59 -25.14
C GLN A 287 -12.58 29.94 -26.62
N ILE A 288 -11.51 30.41 -27.25
CA ILE A 288 -11.47 30.72 -28.68
C ILE A 288 -10.76 29.56 -29.38
N ILE A 289 -11.44 28.91 -30.34
CA ILE A 289 -10.89 27.81 -31.15
C ILE A 289 -10.91 28.27 -32.61
N LYS A 290 -9.74 28.49 -33.21
CA LYS A 290 -9.62 28.80 -34.63
C LYS A 290 -9.42 27.53 -35.44
N VAL A 291 -10.12 27.44 -36.56
CA VAL A 291 -9.94 26.41 -37.59
C VAL A 291 -9.42 27.11 -38.84
N GLU A 292 -8.22 26.74 -39.26
CA GLU A 292 -7.49 27.40 -40.36
C GLU A 292 -6.99 26.37 -41.36
N ASP A 293 -6.99 26.74 -42.64
CA ASP A 293 -6.35 25.94 -43.68
C ASP A 293 -4.84 26.09 -43.55
N LYS A 294 -4.17 24.99 -43.22
CA LYS A 294 -2.71 24.92 -43.13
C LYS A 294 -2.10 24.19 -44.32
N THR A 295 -2.93 23.73 -45.27
CA THR A 295 -2.47 22.99 -46.44
C THR A 295 -2.06 23.98 -47.54
N PRO A 296 -0.78 24.00 -47.96
CA PRO A 296 -0.37 24.84 -49.08
C PRO A 296 -1.06 24.41 -50.39
N PRO A 297 -1.42 25.36 -51.27
CA PRO A 297 -1.99 25.02 -52.57
C PRO A 297 -0.97 24.20 -53.38
N GLN A 298 -1.45 23.11 -54.00
CA GLN A 298 -0.64 22.34 -54.94
C GLN A 298 -0.67 23.06 -56.29
N ILE A 299 0.42 23.74 -56.64
CA ILE A 299 0.59 24.35 -57.96
C ILE A 299 1.24 23.34 -58.89
N THR A 300 0.48 22.79 -59.82
CA THR A 300 1.04 22.05 -60.95
C THR A 300 1.49 23.05 -61.99
N VAL A 301 2.79 23.31 -62.08
CA VAL A 301 3.34 24.19 -63.10
C VAL A 301 3.13 23.55 -64.48
N PRO A 302 2.45 24.22 -65.43
CA PRO A 302 2.34 23.71 -66.79
C PRO A 302 3.75 23.58 -67.41
N GLY A 303 3.96 22.53 -68.21
CA GLY A 303 5.21 22.37 -68.94
C GLY A 303 5.48 23.55 -69.89
N ASP A 304 6.74 23.73 -70.29
CA ASP A 304 7.14 24.81 -71.19
C ASP A 304 6.31 24.79 -72.48
N LEU A 305 5.73 25.94 -72.82
CA LEU A 305 4.98 26.10 -74.05
C LEU A 305 5.88 26.73 -75.12
N THR A 306 6.15 25.98 -76.18
CA THR A 306 6.81 26.50 -77.37
C THR A 306 5.76 26.89 -78.40
N VAL A 307 5.68 28.19 -78.73
CA VAL A 307 4.77 28.72 -79.76
C VAL A 307 5.57 29.27 -80.92
N GLY A 308 5.23 28.85 -82.14
CA GLY A 308 5.82 29.38 -83.36
C GLY A 308 5.29 30.78 -83.69
N THR A 309 6.10 31.61 -84.31
CA THR A 309 5.67 32.90 -84.85
C THR A 309 5.01 32.74 -86.21
N ASP A 310 4.10 33.64 -86.56
CA ASP A 310 3.66 33.80 -87.95
C ASP A 310 4.86 34.08 -88.87
N GLY A 311 4.89 33.41 -90.02
CA GLY A 311 6.01 33.41 -90.97
C GLY A 311 6.22 34.73 -91.72
N PHE A 312 5.29 35.68 -91.62
CA PHE A 312 5.37 36.98 -92.29
C PHE A 312 5.35 38.17 -91.32
N LEU A 313 4.71 38.01 -90.16
CA LEU A 313 4.48 39.08 -89.19
C LEU A 313 5.37 38.99 -87.92
N CYS A 314 6.15 37.91 -87.75
CA CYS A 314 6.99 37.66 -86.56
C CYS A 314 6.23 37.75 -85.21
N SER A 315 4.91 37.57 -85.23
CA SER A 315 4.06 37.59 -84.05
C SER A 315 3.47 36.21 -83.78
N GLY A 316 3.39 35.78 -82.52
CA GLY A 316 2.71 34.55 -82.11
C GLY A 316 1.63 34.86 -81.08
N THR A 317 0.46 34.25 -81.22
CA THR A 317 -0.59 34.34 -80.18
C THR A 317 -0.52 33.09 -79.33
N VAL A 318 -0.35 33.29 -78.02
CA VAL A 318 -0.40 32.22 -77.04
C VAL A 318 -1.69 32.35 -76.23
N THR A 319 -2.45 31.26 -76.14
CA THR A 319 -3.58 31.18 -75.22
C THR A 319 -3.14 30.38 -74.02
N LEU A 320 -2.97 31.07 -72.89
CA LEU A 320 -2.74 30.41 -71.60
C LEU A 320 -4.10 29.95 -71.03
N PRO A 321 -4.15 28.80 -70.33
CA PRO A 321 -5.34 28.38 -69.61
C PRO A 321 -5.73 29.37 -68.49
#